data_AF-A0A8S3SAB5-F1
#
_entry.id   AF-A0A8S3SAB5-F1
#
_cell.length_a   1.000
_cell.length_b   1.000
_cell.length_c   1.000
_cell.angle_alpha   90.00
_cell.angle_beta   90.00
_cell.angle_gamma   90.00
#
_symmetry.space_group_name_H-M   'P 1'
#
loop_
_entity.id
_entity.type
_entity.pdbx_description
1 polymer ?
#
loop_
_entity_poly.entity_id
_entity_poly.type
_entity_poly.pdbx_seq_one_letter_code
_entity_poly.pdbx_strand_id
1 'polypeptide(L)'
;MWITTFVLFSVFTVFTVVISQDDPCLEGNYIELNQWERSVANDIRKGICDNFLPSGWYRPISLAGNTMPTECIQGGFRCGTTSTLWMNGSYPSVGEVSNVTACASNYNGGCCISSYDIQVKNCGDYYVYNLTHTHGCYEAYCFGTETKCPKGETSDNGGFTPGCEFDPCQSVNYEVLRMEMKRSSNYSLNDDDTAIDDSRLITGWYRIDSVTGNDIVNQSVSMMHCGTVYPLWMQGNIPETGDKTVDRKVCKSGLSSTCEAEYDIKVRNCGNYRTYFLQQLNEDKSSYCFGTLPVPTPPTTIKPPDRDSTDKGIICFQLNTVKRQKRICKKNTKQDRSVDFVPEKAKTKYAVNSAPPAYEETMQNEKNSNIYDERMFNHGQFDTVGGILPNDVGSRPNYIEARPLKVQR
;
A
#
# COMPACT_ATOMS: atom_id res chain seq x y z
N MET A 1 5.79 36.06 81.83
CA MET A 1 5.53 34.90 80.96
C MET A 1 5.73 35.38 79.52
N TRP A 2 6.85 35.04 78.88
CA TRP A 2 7.15 35.44 77.50
C TRP A 2 6.99 34.20 76.61
N ILE A 3 6.08 34.27 75.64
CA ILE A 3 5.88 33.22 74.64
C ILE A 3 6.60 33.68 73.38
N THR A 4 7.66 32.99 72.99
CA THR A 4 8.33 33.16 71.70
C THR A 4 7.79 32.13 70.71
N THR A 5 7.02 32.58 69.73
CA THR A 5 6.58 31.76 68.60
C THR A 5 7.63 31.79 67.49
N PHE A 6 8.23 30.63 67.20
CA PHE A 6 9.11 30.44 66.04
C PHE A 6 8.27 30.15 64.78
N VAL A 7 8.46 30.95 63.73
CA VAL A 7 7.88 30.71 62.40
C VAL A 7 8.96 30.07 61.53
N LEU A 8 8.73 28.83 61.09
CA LEU A 8 9.58 28.11 60.13
C LEU A 8 9.14 28.48 58.70
N PHE A 9 10.01 29.18 57.96
CA PHE A 9 9.84 29.40 56.53
C PHE A 9 10.49 28.24 55.75
N SER A 10 9.68 27.41 55.07
CA SER A 10 10.21 26.44 54.10
C SER A 10 10.52 27.14 52.78
N VAL A 11 11.78 27.13 52.38
CA VAL A 11 12.21 27.63 51.07
C VAL A 11 11.96 26.54 50.03
N PHE A 12 10.93 26.71 49.20
CA PHE A 12 10.74 25.89 48.01
C PHE A 12 11.59 26.46 46.87
N THR A 13 12.73 25.83 46.59
CA THR A 13 13.53 26.11 45.40
C THR A 13 12.81 25.56 44.17
N VAL A 14 12.24 26.45 43.36
CA VAL A 14 11.70 26.10 42.03
C VAL A 14 12.88 25.92 41.08
N PHE A 15 13.20 24.67 40.75
CA PHE A 15 14.13 24.36 39.66
C PHE A 15 13.42 24.64 38.32
N THR A 16 13.73 25.77 37.70
CA THR A 16 13.33 26.03 36.31
C THR A 16 14.24 25.21 35.40
N VAL A 17 13.71 24.18 34.74
CA VAL A 17 14.40 23.50 33.65
C VAL A 17 14.51 24.50 32.50
N VAL A 18 15.73 24.95 32.20
CA VAL A 18 16.01 25.80 31.03
C VAL A 18 15.98 24.90 29.80
N ILE A 19 14.83 24.85 29.12
CA ILE A 19 14.71 24.19 27.82
C ILE A 19 15.23 25.16 26.78
N SER A 20 16.36 24.83 26.13
CA SER A 20 16.88 25.64 25.02
C SER A 20 15.93 25.57 23.84
N GLN A 21 15.56 26.72 23.28
CA GLN A 21 14.68 26.80 22.09
C GLN A 21 15.30 26.09 20.87
N ASP A 22 16.63 25.90 20.86
CA ASP A 22 17.38 25.21 19.81
C ASP A 22 17.70 23.75 20.15
N ASP A 23 17.04 23.16 21.16
CA ASP A 23 17.22 21.74 21.47
C ASP A 23 16.68 20.86 20.32
N PRO A 24 17.52 20.03 19.67
CA PRO A 24 17.09 19.19 18.55
C PRO A 24 16.18 18.02 18.96
N CYS A 25 15.89 17.84 20.25
CA CYS A 25 14.87 16.92 20.75
C CYS A 25 13.46 17.53 20.79
N LEU A 26 13.30 18.81 20.42
CA LEU A 26 12.00 19.45 20.34
C LEU A 26 11.43 19.30 18.93
N GLU A 27 10.12 19.03 18.86
CA GLU A 27 9.41 18.96 17.58
C GLU A 27 9.59 20.27 16.80
N GLY A 28 9.90 20.16 15.51
CA GLY A 28 10.21 21.29 14.63
C GLY A 28 11.70 21.67 14.56
N ASN A 29 12.55 21.16 15.46
CA ASN A 29 14.00 21.40 15.43
C ASN A 29 14.80 20.30 14.71
N TYR A 30 14.11 19.30 14.16
CA TYR A 30 14.68 18.23 13.36
C TYR A 30 13.82 17.95 12.12
N ILE A 31 14.41 17.29 11.13
CA ILE A 31 13.72 16.79 9.93
C ILE A 31 13.49 15.29 10.06
N GLU A 32 12.27 14.82 9.81
CA GLU A 32 11.97 13.40 9.87
C GLU A 32 12.46 12.63 8.63
N LEU A 33 13.10 11.49 8.86
CA LEU A 33 13.48 10.52 7.81
C LEU A 33 12.60 9.29 7.92
N ASN A 34 11.56 9.22 7.09
CA ASN A 34 10.64 8.09 7.02
C ASN A 34 10.85 7.20 5.78
N GLN A 35 12.11 6.92 5.47
CA GLN A 35 12.50 6.12 4.30
C GLN A 35 12.98 4.76 4.77
N TRP A 36 12.11 3.74 4.71
CA TRP A 36 12.47 2.37 5.09
C TRP A 36 13.60 1.80 4.24
N GLU A 37 13.77 2.32 3.03
CA GLU A 37 14.83 1.92 2.12
C GLU A 37 16.23 2.18 2.70
N ARG A 38 16.35 3.02 3.75
CA ARG A 38 17.60 3.25 4.47
C ARG A 38 18.00 2.09 5.41
N SER A 39 17.17 1.06 5.52
CA SER A 39 17.47 -0.12 6.32
C SER A 39 18.64 -0.92 5.77
N VAL A 40 19.43 -1.48 6.67
CA VAL A 40 20.50 -2.43 6.35
C VAL A 40 19.95 -3.69 5.66
N ALA A 41 18.69 -4.06 5.91
CA ALA A 41 18.06 -5.21 5.24
C ALA A 41 17.54 -4.89 3.83
N ASN A 42 17.51 -3.62 3.42
CA ASN A 42 17.16 -3.27 2.04
C ASN A 42 18.38 -3.40 1.13
N ASP A 43 18.40 -4.45 0.30
CA ASP A 43 19.44 -4.71 -0.70
C ASP A 43 19.10 -4.21 -2.11
N ILE A 44 17.95 -3.55 -2.27
CA ILE A 44 17.52 -2.95 -3.53
C ILE A 44 18.26 -1.63 -3.75
N ARG A 45 18.98 -1.52 -4.87
CA ARG A 45 19.64 -0.28 -5.31
C ARG A 45 18.62 0.75 -5.80
N LYS A 46 17.96 1.44 -4.87
CA LYS A 46 16.93 2.45 -5.19
C LYS A 46 17.51 3.86 -5.42
N GLY A 47 18.82 4.05 -5.26
CA GLY A 47 19.48 5.31 -5.56
C GLY A 47 19.24 6.39 -4.51
N ILE A 48 19.16 6.03 -3.22
CA ILE A 48 19.21 7.05 -2.15
C ILE A 48 20.55 7.78 -2.26
N CYS A 49 20.45 9.10 -2.28
CA CYS A 49 21.52 10.02 -2.61
C CYS A 49 21.52 11.16 -1.60
N ASP A 50 22.43 11.09 -0.63
CA ASP A 50 22.52 12.09 0.43
C ASP A 50 23.49 13.25 0.08
N ASN A 51 23.98 13.33 -1.16
CA ASN A 51 24.79 14.46 -1.65
C ASN A 51 23.99 15.79 -1.68
N PHE A 52 22.66 15.69 -1.68
CA PHE A 52 21.76 16.84 -1.59
C PHE A 52 21.04 16.91 -0.24
N LEU A 53 21.42 16.08 0.74
CA LEU A 53 20.85 16.12 2.08
C LEU A 53 21.34 17.40 2.78
N PRO A 54 20.45 18.35 3.14
CA PRO A 54 20.86 19.52 3.90
C PRO A 54 21.55 19.13 5.20
N SER A 55 22.58 19.87 5.61
CA SER A 55 23.17 19.64 6.93
C SER A 55 22.20 20.07 8.03
N GLY A 56 22.07 19.27 9.09
CA GLY A 56 21.17 19.57 10.20
C GLY A 56 20.72 18.34 10.97
N TRP A 57 19.81 18.55 11.93
CA TRP A 57 19.29 17.49 12.78
C TRP A 57 18.17 16.69 12.08
N TYR A 58 18.30 15.38 12.11
CA TYR A 58 17.36 14.42 11.54
C TYR A 58 16.89 13.42 12.57
N ARG A 59 15.60 13.05 12.50
CA ARG A 59 15.01 11.96 13.28
C ARG A 59 14.55 10.85 12.33
N PRO A 60 15.21 9.69 12.31
CA PRO A 60 14.68 8.50 11.65
C PRO A 60 13.42 8.01 12.36
N ILE A 61 12.34 7.80 11.60
CA ILE A 61 11.04 7.37 12.14
C ILE A 61 10.46 6.16 11.41
N SER A 62 11.25 5.52 10.55
CA SER A 62 10.79 4.34 9.82
C SER A 62 10.55 3.15 10.76
N LEU A 63 9.50 2.37 10.48
CA LEU A 63 9.24 1.08 11.13
C LEU A 63 10.27 0.00 10.79
N ALA A 64 11.15 0.26 9.82
CA ALA A 64 12.32 -0.57 9.56
C ALA A 64 13.40 -0.46 10.66
N GLY A 65 13.22 0.44 11.62
CA GLY A 65 14.17 0.78 12.68
C GLY A 65 14.66 2.23 12.55
N ASN A 66 15.02 2.82 13.68
CA ASN A 66 15.30 4.25 13.81
C ASN A 66 16.74 4.58 14.22
N THR A 67 17.60 3.56 14.34
CA THR A 67 18.99 3.71 14.75
C THR A 67 19.94 3.44 13.59
N MET A 68 21.01 4.23 13.49
CA MET A 68 22.14 3.95 12.61
C MET A 68 22.95 2.75 13.13
N PRO A 69 23.33 1.79 12.28
CA PRO A 69 24.18 0.66 12.71
C PRO A 69 25.53 1.17 13.19
N THR A 70 26.05 0.59 14.28
CA THR A 70 27.36 0.93 14.87
C THR A 70 28.49 0.01 14.39
N GLU A 71 28.16 -0.93 13.50
CA GLU A 71 29.09 -1.90 12.94
C GLU A 71 29.16 -1.73 11.43
N CYS A 72 30.34 -2.04 10.88
CA CYS A 72 30.56 -1.97 9.45
C CYS A 72 29.67 -2.95 8.69
N ILE A 73 28.89 -2.42 7.75
CA ILE A 73 28.05 -3.21 6.87
C ILE A 73 28.91 -3.75 5.72
N GLN A 74 29.10 -5.06 5.68
CA GLN A 74 29.89 -5.75 4.65
C GLN A 74 29.11 -5.96 3.35
N GLY A 75 29.82 -5.95 2.22
CA GLY A 75 29.27 -6.31 0.90
C GLY A 75 28.62 -5.17 0.11
N GLY A 76 28.48 -3.98 0.70
CA GLY A 76 27.86 -2.81 0.06
C GLY A 76 26.41 -3.05 -0.36
N PHE A 77 25.85 -2.14 -1.17
CA PHE A 77 24.50 -2.29 -1.74
C PHE A 77 23.41 -2.53 -0.70
N ARG A 78 23.48 -1.85 0.45
CA ARG A 78 22.42 -1.80 1.46
C ARG A 78 21.87 -0.40 1.59
N CYS A 79 20.83 -0.21 2.40
CA CYS A 79 20.29 1.10 2.72
C CYS A 79 19.90 1.91 1.46
N GLY A 80 19.52 1.22 0.39
CA GLY A 80 19.08 1.84 -0.85
C GLY A 80 20.19 2.52 -1.68
N THR A 81 21.46 2.30 -1.35
CA THR A 81 22.61 2.97 -1.98
C THR A 81 23.75 1.99 -2.29
N THR A 82 24.83 2.46 -2.93
CA THR A 82 26.00 1.61 -3.26
C THR A 82 26.98 1.52 -2.09
N SER A 83 27.32 2.67 -1.52
CA SER A 83 28.24 2.83 -0.39
C SER A 83 27.47 3.28 0.84
N THR A 84 27.48 2.46 1.88
CA THR A 84 26.56 2.59 3.00
C THR A 84 27.23 3.27 4.18
N LEU A 85 26.62 4.33 4.71
CA LEU A 85 27.13 5.06 5.86
C LEU A 85 26.60 4.46 7.15
N TRP A 86 27.52 3.96 7.98
CA TRP A 86 27.29 3.43 9.32
C TRP A 86 28.04 4.30 10.36
N MET A 87 27.64 4.23 11.62
CA MET A 87 28.21 5.06 12.69
C MET A 87 29.42 4.38 13.33
N ASN A 88 30.61 4.93 13.13
CA ASN A 88 31.79 4.53 13.88
C ASN A 88 31.84 5.30 15.21
N GLY A 89 31.25 4.69 16.24
CA GLY A 89 31.17 5.26 17.58
C GLY A 89 30.10 4.57 18.43
N SER A 90 29.90 5.05 19.65
CA SER A 90 28.88 4.56 20.57
C SER A 90 27.74 5.56 20.71
N TYR A 91 26.54 5.07 21.04
CA TYR A 91 25.41 5.91 21.37
C TYR A 91 25.60 6.68 22.69
N PRO A 92 25.19 7.96 22.76
CA PRO A 92 25.26 8.76 23.99
C PRO A 92 24.26 8.30 25.06
N SER A 93 24.55 8.66 26.31
CA SER A 93 23.58 8.60 27.41
C SER A 93 22.44 9.58 27.19
N VAL A 94 21.30 9.36 27.85
CA VAL A 94 20.11 10.23 27.73
C VAL A 94 20.46 11.69 28.04
N GLY A 95 20.06 12.59 27.13
CA GLY A 95 20.31 14.03 27.20
C GLY A 95 21.67 14.48 26.62
N GLU A 96 22.60 13.55 26.39
CA GLU A 96 23.94 13.87 25.91
C GLU A 96 24.03 13.90 24.38
N VAL A 97 24.99 14.68 23.89
CA VAL A 97 25.40 14.73 22.48
C VAL A 97 26.78 14.10 22.36
N SER A 98 26.96 13.20 21.38
CA SER A 98 28.28 12.66 21.02
C SER A 98 28.67 13.08 19.61
N ASN A 99 29.93 13.49 19.46
CA ASN A 99 30.57 13.64 18.15
C ASN A 99 31.05 12.25 17.71
N VAL A 100 30.62 11.79 16.55
CA VAL A 100 30.92 10.46 16.01
C VAL A 100 31.22 10.58 14.52
N THR A 101 31.80 9.55 13.94
CA THR A 101 32.12 9.54 12.51
C THR A 101 31.17 8.61 11.77
N ALA A 102 30.50 9.08 10.73
CA ALA A 102 29.83 8.21 9.77
C ALA A 102 30.86 7.72 8.75
N CYS A 103 31.01 6.41 8.63
CA CYS A 103 31.97 5.75 7.76
C CYS A 103 31.26 5.09 6.58
N ALA A 104 31.73 5.33 5.35
CA ALA A 104 31.19 4.67 4.17
C ALA A 104 31.85 3.31 3.99
N SER A 105 31.04 2.25 4.03
CA SER A 105 31.47 0.94 3.58
C SER A 105 31.15 0.72 2.10
N ASN A 106 31.96 -0.08 1.41
CA ASN A 106 31.77 -0.38 -0.01
C ASN A 106 31.67 -1.89 -0.29
N TYR A 107 31.36 -2.23 -1.54
CA TYR A 107 31.19 -3.61 -1.97
C TYR A 107 32.48 -4.45 -1.96
N ASN A 108 33.65 -3.80 -1.93
CA ASN A 108 34.97 -4.45 -1.89
C ASN A 108 35.43 -4.79 -0.46
N GLY A 109 34.58 -4.59 0.56
CA GLY A 109 34.91 -4.87 1.96
C GLY A 109 35.67 -3.75 2.68
N GLY A 110 35.86 -2.59 2.04
CA GLY A 110 36.36 -1.39 2.72
C GLY A 110 35.29 -0.83 3.64
N CYS A 111 35.62 -0.64 4.92
CA CYS A 111 34.64 -0.22 5.94
C CYS A 111 34.51 1.30 6.15
N CYS A 112 35.54 2.07 5.82
CA CYS A 112 35.53 3.52 5.98
C CYS A 112 36.36 4.14 4.85
N ILE A 113 35.88 3.98 3.62
CA ILE A 113 36.56 4.52 2.42
C ILE A 113 36.40 6.04 2.28
N SER A 114 35.36 6.57 2.90
CA SER A 114 35.09 7.99 3.13
C SER A 114 34.45 8.13 4.51
N SER A 115 34.56 9.32 5.10
CA SER A 115 34.08 9.59 6.45
C SER A 115 33.50 10.99 6.58
N TYR A 116 32.51 11.14 7.46
CA TYR A 116 31.83 12.39 7.75
C TYR A 116 31.72 12.57 9.26
N ASP A 117 32.10 13.75 9.75
CA ASP A 117 31.89 14.11 11.15
C ASP A 117 30.42 14.47 11.34
N ILE A 118 29.75 13.72 12.22
CA ILE A 118 28.34 13.90 12.55
C ILE A 118 28.17 13.98 14.07
N GLN A 119 26.96 14.32 14.50
CA GLN A 119 26.61 14.27 15.92
C GLN A 119 25.37 13.41 16.11
N VAL A 120 25.27 12.77 17.27
CA VAL A 120 24.06 12.07 17.70
C VAL A 120 23.67 12.58 19.08
N LYS A 121 22.39 12.84 19.30
CA LYS A 121 21.83 13.18 20.62
C LYS A 121 20.81 12.13 21.02
N ASN A 122 20.86 11.70 22.29
CA ASN A 122 19.86 10.83 22.87
C ASN A 122 18.77 11.67 23.55
N CYS A 123 17.56 11.64 23.01
CA CYS A 123 16.41 12.39 23.51
C CYS A 123 15.60 11.63 24.58
N GLY A 124 16.08 10.47 25.01
CA GLY A 124 15.37 9.54 25.91
C GLY A 124 14.72 8.42 25.11
N ASP A 125 13.64 8.74 24.39
CA ASP A 125 12.83 7.75 23.66
C ASP A 125 13.30 7.53 22.21
N TYR A 126 14.16 8.41 21.71
CA TYR A 126 14.66 8.37 20.33
C TYR A 126 16.00 9.10 20.21
N TYR A 127 16.66 8.91 19.08
CA TYR A 127 17.89 9.62 18.72
C TYR A 127 17.63 10.62 17.60
N VAL A 128 18.37 11.72 17.64
CA VAL A 128 18.48 12.66 16.53
C VAL A 128 19.93 12.75 16.09
N TYR A 129 20.14 12.91 14.79
CA TYR A 129 21.44 12.88 14.15
C TYR A 129 21.69 14.20 13.42
N ASN A 130 22.76 14.91 13.76
CA ASN A 130 23.22 16.05 13.00
C ASN A 130 24.03 15.53 11.81
N LEU A 131 23.38 15.42 10.65
CA LEU A 131 23.95 14.85 9.44
C LEU A 131 24.52 15.96 8.55
N THR A 132 25.41 15.57 7.63
CA THR A 132 25.90 16.45 6.57
C THR A 132 25.69 15.80 5.21
N HIS A 133 25.64 16.59 4.15
CA HIS A 133 25.66 16.07 2.78
C HIS A 133 26.88 15.17 2.55
N THR A 134 26.69 14.12 1.75
CA THR A 134 27.78 13.23 1.33
C THR A 134 28.55 13.83 0.15
N HIS A 135 29.76 13.35 -0.14
CA HIS A 135 30.56 13.79 -1.28
C HIS A 135 30.01 13.31 -2.63
N GLY A 136 29.18 12.27 -2.62
CA GLY A 136 28.73 11.60 -3.84
C GLY A 136 27.35 10.96 -3.70
N CYS A 137 26.65 10.87 -4.82
CA CYS A 137 25.27 10.38 -4.86
C CYS A 137 25.13 8.87 -4.60
N TYR A 138 26.25 8.14 -4.64
CA TYR A 138 26.32 6.71 -4.34
C TYR A 138 26.51 6.41 -2.86
N GLU A 139 26.38 7.42 -2.00
CA GLU A 139 26.50 7.31 -0.54
C GLU A 139 25.22 7.78 0.15
N ALA A 140 24.78 7.02 1.17
CA ALA A 140 23.63 7.37 2.00
C ALA A 140 23.73 6.80 3.42
N TYR A 141 23.15 7.54 4.37
CA TYR A 141 23.03 7.17 5.79
C TYR A 141 22.03 6.03 5.99
N CYS A 142 22.50 4.96 6.65
CA CYS A 142 21.71 3.80 7.03
C CYS A 142 20.94 4.05 8.33
N PHE A 143 19.70 3.60 8.36
CA PHE A 143 18.87 3.56 9.57
C PHE A 143 17.98 2.33 9.57
N GLY A 144 18.02 1.58 10.67
CA GLY A 144 17.21 0.39 10.85
C GLY A 144 17.81 -0.89 10.26
N THR A 145 17.28 -2.01 10.69
CA THR A 145 17.72 -3.38 10.37
C THR A 145 16.63 -4.24 9.80
N GLU A 146 15.38 -3.76 9.80
CA GLU A 146 14.22 -4.54 9.39
C GLU A 146 13.84 -4.25 7.94
N THR A 147 13.15 -5.19 7.28
CA THR A 147 12.69 -5.04 5.91
C THR A 147 11.17 -5.14 5.84
N LYS A 148 10.59 -4.70 4.73
CA LYS A 148 9.15 -4.87 4.50
C LYS A 148 8.81 -6.35 4.43
N CYS A 149 7.66 -6.71 4.97
CA CYS A 149 7.15 -8.04 4.80
C CYS A 149 6.98 -8.38 3.30
N PRO A 150 7.17 -9.66 2.93
CA PRO A 150 6.87 -10.13 1.59
C PRO A 150 5.44 -9.78 1.16
N LYS A 151 5.22 -9.73 -0.16
CA LYS A 151 3.89 -9.46 -0.72
C LYS A 151 2.90 -10.53 -0.22
N GLY A 152 1.83 -10.08 0.46
CA GLY A 152 0.83 -10.97 1.06
C GLY A 152 1.06 -11.26 2.55
N GLU A 153 2.09 -10.68 3.16
CA GLU A 153 2.33 -10.82 4.60
C GLU A 153 2.21 -9.47 5.31
N THR A 154 1.87 -9.53 6.59
CA THR A 154 1.90 -8.37 7.50
C THR A 154 2.53 -8.77 8.82
N SER A 155 2.80 -7.78 9.67
CA SER A 155 3.28 -8.00 11.04
C SER A 155 2.68 -6.95 11.98
N ASP A 156 2.74 -7.22 13.28
CA ASP A 156 2.37 -6.24 14.30
C ASP A 156 3.32 -5.03 14.32
N ASN A 157 4.50 -5.14 13.69
CA ASN A 157 5.44 -4.04 13.45
C ASN A 157 5.08 -3.23 12.17
N GLY A 158 3.78 -3.06 11.92
CA GLY A 158 3.25 -2.29 10.78
C GLY A 158 3.73 -2.78 9.41
N GLY A 159 3.88 -4.10 9.23
CA GLY A 159 4.28 -4.71 7.96
C GLY A 159 5.79 -4.76 7.72
N PHE A 160 6.59 -4.74 8.78
CA PHE A 160 8.04 -4.93 8.74
C PHE A 160 8.45 -6.17 9.54
N THR A 161 9.61 -6.73 9.24
CA THR A 161 10.20 -7.78 10.08
C THR A 161 10.46 -7.28 11.51
N PRO A 162 10.59 -8.19 12.49
CA PRO A 162 10.28 -9.62 12.43
C PRO A 162 8.77 -9.90 12.49
N GLY A 163 8.38 -11.16 12.33
CA GLY A 163 7.00 -11.60 12.53
C GLY A 163 6.08 -11.35 11.34
N CYS A 164 6.62 -11.41 10.13
CA CYS A 164 5.79 -11.42 8.92
C CYS A 164 5.02 -12.75 8.85
N GLU A 165 3.70 -12.63 8.74
CA GLU A 165 2.79 -13.76 8.62
C GLU A 165 1.76 -13.47 7.52
N PHE A 166 1.24 -14.55 6.91
CA PHE A 166 0.19 -14.46 5.89
C PHE A 166 -1.02 -13.68 6.43
N ASP A 167 -1.44 -12.66 5.69
CA ASP A 167 -2.56 -11.81 6.08
C ASP A 167 -3.65 -11.82 5.00
N PRO A 168 -4.82 -12.42 5.26
CA PRO A 168 -5.92 -12.44 4.30
C PRO A 168 -6.58 -11.08 4.10
N CYS A 169 -6.13 -10.02 4.78
CA CYS A 169 -6.49 -8.64 4.49
C CYS A 169 -5.59 -7.96 3.44
N GLN A 170 -4.53 -8.62 2.97
CA GLN A 170 -3.75 -8.11 1.85
C GLN A 170 -4.49 -8.38 0.54
N SER A 171 -4.61 -7.38 -0.33
CA SER A 171 -5.37 -7.45 -1.58
C SER A 171 -4.92 -8.51 -2.58
N VAL A 172 -3.72 -9.05 -2.37
CA VAL A 172 -3.09 -10.08 -3.18
C VAL A 172 -3.45 -11.49 -2.73
N ASN A 173 -4.05 -11.61 -1.53
CA ASN A 173 -4.35 -12.88 -0.89
C ASN A 173 -5.83 -13.26 -0.97
N TYR A 174 -6.67 -12.41 -1.56
CA TYR A 174 -8.08 -12.70 -1.73
C TYR A 174 -8.54 -12.36 -3.15
N GLU A 175 -9.54 -13.10 -3.62
CA GLU A 175 -10.27 -12.78 -4.84
C GLU A 175 -11.48 -11.89 -4.53
N VAL A 176 -11.90 -11.06 -5.49
CA VAL A 176 -13.06 -10.18 -5.30
C VAL A 176 -14.28 -10.73 -6.04
N LEU A 177 -15.31 -11.11 -5.29
CA LEU A 177 -16.63 -11.43 -5.84
C LEU A 177 -17.38 -10.11 -6.07
N ARG A 178 -17.37 -9.64 -7.32
CA ARG A 178 -17.93 -8.33 -7.71
C ARG A 178 -19.37 -8.44 -8.19
N MET A 179 -20.16 -7.40 -7.91
CA MET A 179 -21.50 -7.21 -8.47
C MET A 179 -22.49 -8.34 -8.12
N GLU A 180 -22.32 -8.93 -6.94
CA GLU A 180 -23.10 -10.07 -6.46
C GLU A 180 -24.47 -9.65 -5.87
N MET A 181 -25.23 -8.80 -6.57
CA MET A 181 -26.53 -8.30 -6.08
C MET A 181 -27.56 -9.42 -5.90
N LYS A 182 -27.48 -10.46 -6.74
CA LYS A 182 -28.34 -11.64 -6.66
C LYS A 182 -28.10 -12.44 -5.38
N ARG A 183 -26.94 -12.32 -4.72
CA ARG A 183 -26.63 -13.02 -3.47
C ARG A 183 -27.27 -12.39 -2.23
N SER A 184 -27.93 -11.23 -2.37
CA SER A 184 -28.68 -10.59 -1.29
C SER A 184 -29.76 -11.50 -0.73
N SER A 185 -29.93 -11.52 0.60
CA SER A 185 -31.07 -12.21 1.23
C SER A 185 -32.43 -11.67 0.76
N ASN A 186 -32.47 -10.44 0.25
CA ASN A 186 -33.69 -9.84 -0.32
C ASN A 186 -33.91 -10.20 -1.80
N TYR A 187 -33.01 -10.95 -2.42
CA TYR A 187 -33.23 -11.47 -3.77
C TYR A 187 -33.94 -12.81 -3.68
N SER A 188 -35.14 -12.91 -4.27
CA SER A 188 -35.86 -14.17 -4.46
C SER A 188 -35.68 -14.65 -5.89
N LEU A 189 -35.36 -15.94 -6.04
CA LEU A 189 -35.14 -16.60 -7.32
C LEU A 189 -36.48 -16.79 -8.04
N ASN A 190 -36.59 -16.29 -9.27
CA ASN A 190 -37.77 -16.46 -10.12
C ASN A 190 -37.57 -17.58 -11.14
N ASP A 191 -38.64 -18.01 -11.81
CA ASP A 191 -38.60 -19.12 -12.77
C ASP A 191 -37.65 -18.88 -13.95
N ASP A 192 -37.50 -17.63 -14.39
CA ASP A 192 -36.61 -17.24 -15.49
C ASP A 192 -35.15 -17.02 -15.06
N ASP A 193 -34.86 -17.08 -13.76
CA ASP A 193 -33.51 -16.82 -13.24
C ASP A 193 -32.61 -18.06 -13.31
N THR A 194 -31.36 -17.85 -13.72
CA THR A 194 -30.31 -18.84 -13.49
C THR A 194 -29.84 -18.76 -12.04
N ALA A 195 -30.02 -19.84 -11.30
CA ALA A 195 -29.52 -19.97 -9.94
C ALA A 195 -27.98 -19.84 -9.89
N ILE A 196 -27.49 -19.09 -8.91
CA ILE A 196 -26.07 -19.04 -8.57
C ILE A 196 -25.67 -20.41 -8.04
N ASP A 197 -24.50 -20.88 -8.49
CA ASP A 197 -23.95 -22.18 -8.14
C ASP A 197 -22.45 -22.07 -7.87
N ASP A 198 -22.09 -22.25 -6.59
CA ASP A 198 -20.71 -22.21 -6.11
C ASP A 198 -20.03 -23.59 -6.16
N SER A 199 -20.61 -24.57 -6.87
CA SER A 199 -19.95 -25.83 -7.20
C SER A 199 -18.64 -25.63 -7.98
N ARG A 200 -18.48 -24.47 -8.62
CA ARG A 200 -17.28 -24.06 -9.38
C ARG A 200 -16.44 -22.99 -8.69
N LEU A 201 -16.82 -22.55 -7.48
CA LEU A 201 -16.01 -21.65 -6.68
C LEU A 201 -14.73 -22.38 -6.27
N ILE A 202 -13.58 -21.72 -6.35
CA ILE A 202 -12.29 -22.31 -5.93
C ILE A 202 -12.13 -22.06 -4.43
N THR A 203 -11.81 -23.09 -3.64
CA THR A 203 -11.57 -22.90 -2.20
C THR A 203 -10.46 -21.86 -1.97
N GLY A 204 -10.75 -20.80 -1.21
CA GLY A 204 -9.82 -19.70 -1.00
C GLY A 204 -10.41 -18.50 -0.28
N TRP A 205 -9.62 -17.45 -0.14
CA TRP A 205 -10.05 -16.20 0.48
C TRP A 205 -10.75 -15.30 -0.53
N TYR A 206 -11.88 -14.73 -0.10
CA TYR A 206 -12.70 -13.85 -0.91
C TYR A 206 -13.08 -12.57 -0.15
N ARG A 207 -13.14 -11.47 -0.89
CA ARG A 207 -13.81 -10.23 -0.48
C ARG A 207 -15.03 -10.03 -1.34
N ILE A 208 -16.13 -9.64 -0.73
CA ILE A 208 -17.37 -9.36 -1.45
C ILE A 208 -17.45 -7.86 -1.70
N ASP A 209 -17.81 -7.51 -2.92
CA ASP A 209 -18.04 -6.14 -3.36
C ASP A 209 -19.42 -6.04 -4.03
N SER A 210 -20.42 -5.76 -3.20
CA SER A 210 -21.83 -5.71 -3.58
C SER A 210 -22.51 -4.48 -2.98
N VAL A 211 -23.31 -3.82 -3.80
CA VAL A 211 -24.17 -2.70 -3.37
C VAL A 211 -25.28 -3.15 -2.41
N THR A 212 -25.52 -4.46 -2.29
CA THR A 212 -26.51 -5.04 -1.37
C THR A 212 -25.94 -5.38 0.00
N GLY A 213 -24.66 -5.08 0.25
CA GLY A 213 -23.93 -5.44 1.47
C GLY A 213 -22.93 -6.56 1.22
N ASN A 214 -21.85 -6.57 2.00
CA ASN A 214 -20.65 -7.39 1.76
C ASN A 214 -20.47 -8.52 2.78
N ASP A 215 -21.35 -8.60 3.77
CA ASP A 215 -21.24 -9.58 4.83
C ASP A 215 -22.10 -10.80 4.52
N ILE A 216 -21.57 -11.97 4.88
CA ILE A 216 -22.38 -13.20 4.84
C ILE A 216 -23.53 -13.03 5.82
N VAL A 217 -24.73 -13.42 5.41
CA VAL A 217 -25.89 -13.26 6.29
C VAL A 217 -25.76 -14.21 7.48
N ASN A 218 -25.99 -13.70 8.68
CA ASN A 218 -25.85 -14.45 9.94
C ASN A 218 -27.20 -14.86 10.55
N GLN A 219 -28.26 -14.74 9.76
CA GLN A 219 -29.59 -15.21 10.07
C GLN A 219 -29.99 -16.25 9.04
N SER A 220 -30.79 -17.24 9.47
CA SER A 220 -31.27 -18.28 8.59
C SER A 220 -32.07 -17.70 7.43
N VAL A 221 -31.77 -18.16 6.21
CA VAL A 221 -32.48 -17.77 5.00
C VAL A 221 -33.19 -18.98 4.41
N SER A 222 -34.45 -18.82 4.03
CA SER A 222 -35.22 -19.88 3.38
C SER A 222 -34.70 -20.22 1.98
N MET A 223 -35.05 -21.38 1.45
CA MET A 223 -34.77 -21.76 0.06
C MET A 223 -35.26 -20.69 -0.94
N MET A 224 -34.70 -20.71 -2.15
CA MET A 224 -35.05 -19.81 -3.26
C MET A 224 -34.76 -18.33 -2.99
N HIS A 225 -33.88 -18.04 -2.04
CA HIS A 225 -33.34 -16.71 -1.78
C HIS A 225 -31.84 -16.64 -2.10
N CYS A 226 -31.26 -15.44 -2.04
CA CYS A 226 -29.84 -15.20 -2.34
C CYS A 226 -29.48 -15.66 -3.77
N GLY A 227 -30.46 -15.62 -4.67
CA GLY A 227 -30.29 -15.95 -6.08
C GLY A 227 -29.93 -17.41 -6.31
N THR A 228 -30.20 -18.30 -5.36
CA THR A 228 -29.91 -19.73 -5.46
C THR A 228 -31.05 -20.57 -4.91
N VAL A 229 -31.00 -21.89 -5.12
CA VAL A 229 -32.02 -22.82 -4.59
C VAL A 229 -31.72 -23.11 -3.11
N TYR A 230 -30.46 -23.38 -2.80
CA TYR A 230 -29.99 -23.77 -1.46
C TYR A 230 -28.98 -22.74 -0.92
N PRO A 231 -29.45 -21.65 -0.27
CA PRO A 231 -28.56 -20.62 0.24
C PRO A 231 -27.78 -21.10 1.47
N LEU A 232 -26.53 -20.65 1.58
CA LEU A 232 -25.68 -20.84 2.74
C LEU A 232 -25.61 -19.56 3.57
N TRP A 233 -25.94 -19.65 4.86
CA TRP A 233 -25.87 -18.55 5.83
C TRP A 233 -24.94 -18.93 6.98
N MET A 234 -24.31 -17.94 7.62
CA MET A 234 -23.31 -18.18 8.66
C MET A 234 -23.93 -18.34 10.03
N GLN A 235 -23.49 -19.38 10.76
CA GLN A 235 -23.77 -19.53 12.19
C GLN A 235 -22.87 -18.58 13.00
N GLY A 236 -23.47 -17.80 13.89
CA GLY A 236 -22.76 -16.89 14.78
C GLY A 236 -22.57 -15.48 14.22
N ASN A 237 -21.94 -14.61 15.01
CA ASN A 237 -21.83 -13.19 14.68
C ASN A 237 -20.63 -12.90 13.75
N ILE A 238 -20.79 -11.82 12.98
CA ILE A 238 -19.69 -11.20 12.22
C ILE A 238 -18.60 -10.74 13.21
N PRO A 239 -17.31 -11.02 12.97
CA PRO A 239 -16.24 -10.64 13.89
C PRO A 239 -16.10 -9.12 14.03
N GLU A 240 -15.74 -8.66 15.22
CA GLU A 240 -15.56 -7.24 15.54
C GLU A 240 -14.13 -6.77 15.21
N THR A 241 -13.88 -5.46 15.35
CA THR A 241 -12.59 -4.87 14.99
C THR A 241 -11.50 -5.32 15.97
N GLY A 242 -10.39 -5.86 15.45
CA GLY A 242 -9.26 -6.33 16.26
C GLY A 242 -9.20 -7.84 16.48
N ASP A 243 -10.22 -8.59 16.03
CA ASP A 243 -10.21 -10.05 16.07
C ASP A 243 -9.15 -10.63 15.11
N LYS A 244 -8.45 -11.68 15.57
CA LYS A 244 -7.69 -12.55 14.67
C LYS A 244 -8.65 -13.26 13.69
N THR A 245 -8.10 -14.00 12.73
CA THR A 245 -8.93 -14.86 11.88
C THR A 245 -9.70 -15.84 12.74
N VAL A 246 -11.02 -15.89 12.58
CA VAL A 246 -11.88 -16.78 13.35
C VAL A 246 -12.44 -17.90 12.48
N ASP A 247 -12.56 -19.09 13.05
CA ASP A 247 -13.29 -20.19 12.43
C ASP A 247 -14.80 -19.98 12.64
N ARG A 248 -15.57 -20.29 11.59
CA ARG A 248 -17.04 -20.20 11.55
C ARG A 248 -17.59 -21.38 10.76
N LYS A 249 -18.88 -21.61 10.92
CA LYS A 249 -19.64 -22.58 10.12
C LYS A 249 -20.72 -21.86 9.33
N VAL A 250 -20.99 -22.35 8.13
CA VAL A 250 -22.18 -21.97 7.37
C VAL A 250 -23.13 -23.15 7.27
N CYS A 251 -24.42 -22.85 7.34
CA CYS A 251 -25.52 -23.78 7.19
C CYS A 251 -26.12 -23.63 5.80
N LYS A 252 -26.25 -24.73 5.08
CA LYS A 252 -27.04 -24.80 3.86
C LYS A 252 -28.50 -25.04 4.21
N SER A 253 -29.37 -24.16 3.74
CA SER A 253 -30.82 -24.34 3.85
C SER A 253 -31.34 -25.33 2.82
N GLY A 254 -32.28 -26.19 3.23
CA GLY A 254 -32.96 -27.13 2.36
C GLY A 254 -34.44 -27.26 2.70
N LEU A 255 -35.06 -28.36 2.23
CA LEU A 255 -36.52 -28.52 2.27
C LEU A 255 -37.04 -28.77 3.69
N SER A 256 -36.25 -29.48 4.50
CA SER A 256 -36.67 -29.99 5.81
C SER A 256 -36.12 -29.15 6.97
N SER A 257 -35.03 -28.43 6.74
CA SER A 257 -34.30 -27.66 7.74
C SER A 257 -33.60 -26.46 7.12
N THR A 258 -33.42 -25.40 7.90
CA THR A 258 -32.57 -24.26 7.54
C THR A 258 -31.07 -24.56 7.71
N CYS A 259 -30.71 -25.76 8.18
CA CYS A 259 -29.34 -26.25 8.23
C CYS A 259 -29.33 -27.77 7.98
N GLU A 260 -29.24 -28.17 6.71
CA GLU A 260 -29.16 -29.58 6.31
C GLU A 260 -27.72 -30.07 6.13
N ALA A 261 -26.81 -29.14 5.81
CA ALA A 261 -25.38 -29.42 5.71
C ALA A 261 -24.59 -28.23 6.28
N GLU A 262 -23.42 -28.53 6.83
CA GLU A 262 -22.50 -27.54 7.37
C GLU A 262 -21.18 -27.52 6.61
N TYR A 263 -20.62 -26.33 6.42
CA TYR A 263 -19.29 -26.15 5.85
C TYR A 263 -18.47 -25.23 6.76
N ASP A 264 -17.20 -25.58 6.97
CA ASP A 264 -16.29 -24.77 7.77
C ASP A 264 -15.74 -23.61 6.91
N ILE A 265 -15.81 -22.40 7.43
CA ILE A 265 -15.24 -21.22 6.80
C ILE A 265 -14.35 -20.49 7.79
N LYS A 266 -13.56 -19.54 7.30
CA LYS A 266 -12.84 -18.59 8.17
C LYS A 266 -13.27 -17.18 7.83
N VAL A 267 -13.30 -16.31 8.83
CA VAL A 267 -13.64 -14.90 8.66
C VAL A 267 -12.56 -14.04 9.27
N ARG A 268 -12.11 -13.03 8.54
CA ARG A 268 -11.20 -12.01 9.02
C ARG A 268 -11.85 -10.64 8.85
N ASN A 269 -11.86 -9.84 9.93
CA ASN A 269 -12.22 -8.44 9.85
C ASN A 269 -10.97 -7.59 9.56
N CYS A 270 -11.01 -6.85 8.46
CA CYS A 270 -9.91 -6.00 7.97
C CYS A 270 -10.16 -4.51 8.26
N GLY A 271 -11.06 -4.21 9.19
CA GLY A 271 -11.50 -2.86 9.54
C GLY A 271 -12.73 -2.44 8.74
N ASN A 272 -12.54 -1.99 7.50
CA ASN A 272 -13.63 -1.48 6.65
C ASN A 272 -14.28 -2.55 5.75
N TYR A 273 -13.71 -3.74 5.66
CA TYR A 273 -14.28 -4.89 4.97
C TYR A 273 -13.88 -6.19 5.67
N ARG A 274 -14.48 -7.29 5.25
CA ARG A 274 -14.18 -8.64 5.75
C ARG A 274 -13.69 -9.49 4.61
N THR A 275 -12.82 -10.44 4.90
CA THR A 275 -12.46 -11.52 4.00
C THR A 275 -12.93 -12.86 4.55
N TYR A 276 -13.32 -13.75 3.65
CA TYR A 276 -13.96 -15.01 3.94
C TYR A 276 -13.19 -16.12 3.26
N PHE A 277 -12.72 -17.11 4.01
CA PHE A 277 -12.20 -18.35 3.44
C PHE A 277 -13.37 -19.27 3.10
N LEU A 278 -13.75 -19.31 1.83
CA LEU A 278 -14.89 -20.05 1.33
C LEU A 278 -14.43 -21.38 0.74
N GLN A 279 -15.24 -22.41 0.87
CA GLN A 279 -15.01 -23.72 0.27
C GLN A 279 -15.76 -23.87 -1.06
N GLN A 280 -15.15 -24.59 -2.01
CA GLN A 280 -15.88 -25.14 -3.15
C GLN A 280 -17.02 -26.03 -2.64
N LEU A 281 -18.23 -25.79 -3.13
CA LEU A 281 -19.39 -26.60 -2.75
C LEU A 281 -19.44 -27.88 -3.60
N ASN A 282 -19.98 -28.94 -3.04
CA ASN A 282 -20.15 -30.24 -3.70
C ASN A 282 -21.59 -30.48 -4.17
N GLU A 283 -22.46 -29.48 -4.08
CA GLU A 283 -23.88 -29.57 -4.38
C GLU A 283 -24.32 -28.51 -5.39
N ASP A 284 -25.11 -28.96 -6.37
CA ASP A 284 -25.62 -28.11 -7.44
C ASP A 284 -26.59 -27.05 -6.90
N LYS A 285 -26.52 -25.84 -7.46
CA LYS A 285 -27.41 -24.71 -7.16
C LYS A 285 -27.42 -24.35 -5.67
N SER A 286 -26.24 -24.40 -5.06
CA SER A 286 -25.97 -23.92 -3.71
C SER A 286 -25.03 -22.73 -3.79
N SER A 287 -25.24 -21.71 -2.96
CA SER A 287 -24.36 -20.55 -2.93
C SER A 287 -24.31 -19.84 -1.58
N TYR A 288 -23.16 -19.23 -1.28
CA TYR A 288 -23.01 -18.37 -0.11
C TYR A 288 -23.86 -17.10 -0.26
N CYS A 289 -24.68 -16.81 0.76
CA CYS A 289 -25.58 -15.67 0.78
C CYS A 289 -24.94 -14.46 1.44
N PHE A 290 -24.87 -13.34 0.71
CA PHE A 290 -24.22 -12.11 1.15
C PHE A 290 -25.12 -10.91 0.98
N GLY A 291 -25.09 -10.01 1.96
CA GLY A 291 -25.81 -8.75 1.88
C GLY A 291 -27.27 -8.88 2.30
N THR A 292 -27.74 -7.83 2.98
CA THR A 292 -29.08 -7.72 3.55
C THR A 292 -29.79 -6.45 3.11
N LEU A 293 -29.15 -5.64 2.27
CA LEU A 293 -29.79 -4.46 1.70
C LEU A 293 -30.67 -4.84 0.50
N PRO A 294 -31.71 -4.05 0.22
CA PRO A 294 -32.56 -4.27 -0.94
C PRO A 294 -31.76 -4.26 -2.24
N VAL A 295 -32.16 -5.11 -3.17
CA VAL A 295 -31.60 -5.11 -4.53
C VAL A 295 -32.02 -3.80 -5.21
N PRO A 296 -31.06 -3.00 -5.73
CA PRO A 296 -31.41 -1.76 -6.41
C PRO A 296 -32.31 -2.05 -7.61
N THR A 297 -33.47 -1.40 -7.67
CA THR A 297 -34.30 -1.44 -8.87
C THR A 297 -33.62 -0.61 -9.96
N PRO A 298 -33.51 -1.11 -11.21
CA PRO A 298 -33.07 -0.28 -12.33
C PRO A 298 -33.90 1.01 -12.35
N PRO A 299 -33.29 2.18 -12.62
CA PRO A 299 -34.06 3.40 -12.76
C PRO A 299 -35.11 3.17 -13.84
N THR A 300 -36.39 3.24 -13.44
CA THR A 300 -37.50 3.10 -14.36
C THR A 300 -37.29 4.12 -15.45
N THR A 301 -37.10 3.67 -16.69
CA THR A 301 -37.17 4.56 -17.85
C THR A 301 -38.50 5.28 -17.74
N ILE A 302 -38.47 6.59 -17.48
CA ILE A 302 -39.66 7.42 -17.59
C ILE A 302 -40.13 7.20 -19.02
N LYS A 303 -41.21 6.45 -19.18
CA LYS A 303 -41.86 6.26 -20.47
C LYS A 303 -42.08 7.68 -20.99
N PRO A 304 -41.53 8.07 -22.16
CA PRO A 304 -41.77 9.40 -22.68
C PRO A 304 -43.28 9.62 -22.70
N PRO A 305 -43.79 10.75 -22.18
CA PRO A 305 -45.22 10.98 -22.12
C PRO A 305 -45.79 10.81 -23.52
N ASP A 306 -46.88 10.03 -23.61
CA ASP A 306 -47.62 9.84 -24.85
C ASP A 306 -47.85 11.22 -25.48
N ARG A 307 -47.33 11.40 -26.70
CA ARG A 307 -47.63 12.59 -27.50
C ARG A 307 -49.05 12.44 -27.98
N ASP A 308 -49.99 12.90 -27.16
CA ASP A 308 -51.22 13.43 -27.67
C ASP A 308 -51.55 14.76 -26.98
N SER A 309 -52.12 15.66 -27.76
CA SER A 309 -52.49 17.04 -27.43
C SER A 309 -51.37 18.10 -27.45
N THR A 310 -51.34 18.76 -28.60
CA THR A 310 -50.79 20.10 -28.85
C THR A 310 -51.16 21.13 -27.77
N ASP A 311 -50.18 21.73 -27.11
CA ASP A 311 -50.14 23.20 -27.05
C ASP A 311 -48.73 23.77 -26.89
N LYS A 312 -48.58 24.96 -27.45
CA LYS A 312 -47.38 25.72 -27.78
C LYS A 312 -46.29 25.77 -26.71
N GLY A 313 -45.18 25.08 -27.01
CA GLY A 313 -43.78 25.42 -26.74
C GLY A 313 -43.46 26.53 -25.73
N ILE A 314 -43.48 26.21 -24.43
CA ILE A 314 -42.65 26.85 -23.40
C ILE A 314 -42.23 25.76 -22.40
N ILE A 315 -40.92 25.52 -22.25
CA ILE A 315 -40.39 24.66 -21.19
C ILE A 315 -39.82 25.59 -20.10
N CYS A 316 -40.31 25.44 -18.87
CA CYS A 316 -39.79 26.14 -17.70
C CYS A 316 -39.30 25.11 -16.67
N PHE A 317 -38.09 25.31 -16.14
CA PHE A 317 -37.54 24.48 -15.07
C PHE A 317 -37.65 25.21 -13.73
N GLN A 318 -38.04 24.49 -12.66
CA GLN A 318 -37.93 24.96 -11.28
C GLN A 318 -36.68 24.38 -10.63
N LEU A 319 -35.83 25.25 -10.07
CA LEU A 319 -34.70 24.84 -9.23
C LEU A 319 -35.00 25.28 -7.80
N ASN A 320 -35.07 24.32 -6.88
CA ASN A 320 -35.18 24.58 -5.44
C ASN A 320 -33.78 24.61 -4.83
N THR A 321 -33.33 25.80 -4.42
CA THR A 321 -32.24 25.93 -3.45
C THR A 321 -32.70 26.83 -2.31
N VAL A 322 -32.15 26.60 -1.12
CA VAL A 322 -32.72 26.95 0.20
C VAL A 322 -32.95 28.45 0.44
N LYS A 323 -32.56 29.38 -0.45
CA LYS A 323 -32.94 30.80 -0.35
C LYS A 323 -33.17 31.43 -1.74
N ARG A 324 -34.47 31.62 -2.08
CA ARG A 324 -35.12 32.32 -3.23
C ARG A 324 -35.47 31.50 -4.49
N GLN A 325 -36.74 31.63 -4.90
CA GLN A 325 -37.30 31.12 -6.16
C GLN A 325 -37.05 32.09 -7.33
N LYS A 326 -36.57 31.59 -8.47
CA LYS A 326 -36.57 32.32 -9.76
C LYS A 326 -37.00 31.37 -10.89
N ARG A 327 -37.93 31.82 -11.74
CA ARG A 327 -38.35 31.13 -12.99
C ARG A 327 -37.54 31.66 -14.17
N ILE A 328 -37.03 30.77 -15.01
CA ILE A 328 -36.39 31.10 -16.29
C ILE A 328 -37.10 30.29 -17.39
N CYS A 329 -37.57 30.97 -18.44
CA CYS A 329 -38.22 30.33 -19.59
C CYS A 329 -37.62 30.91 -20.90
N LYS A 330 -37.32 30.06 -21.90
CA LYS A 330 -36.82 30.48 -23.23
C LYS A 330 -37.83 30.08 -24.33
N LYS A 331 -38.00 30.94 -25.34
CA LYS A 331 -38.79 30.67 -26.56
C LYS A 331 -37.90 30.10 -27.67
N ASN A 332 -38.38 29.08 -28.38
CA ASN A 332 -37.78 28.55 -29.61
C ASN A 332 -38.35 29.28 -30.83
N THR A 333 -37.51 29.84 -31.69
CA THR A 333 -37.89 30.33 -33.02
C THR A 333 -36.91 29.83 -34.07
N LYS A 334 -37.37 28.95 -34.96
CA LYS A 334 -37.12 28.99 -36.42
C LYS A 334 -37.85 27.86 -37.14
N GLN A 335 -38.44 28.22 -38.27
CA GLN A 335 -39.23 27.40 -39.20
C GLN A 335 -38.53 27.43 -40.58
N ASP A 336 -38.55 26.26 -41.25
CA ASP A 336 -38.35 25.93 -42.66
C ASP A 336 -37.21 26.53 -43.53
N ARG A 337 -36.39 25.61 -44.09
CA ARG A 337 -36.26 25.46 -45.55
C ARG A 337 -35.59 24.13 -45.93
N SER A 338 -36.29 23.35 -46.77
CA SER A 338 -35.82 22.20 -47.53
C SER A 338 -34.97 22.62 -48.74
N VAL A 339 -33.80 22.00 -48.95
CA VAL A 339 -33.15 21.89 -50.27
C VAL A 339 -32.40 20.54 -50.31
N ASP A 340 -32.83 19.64 -51.18
CA ASP A 340 -32.13 18.41 -51.55
C ASP A 340 -30.96 18.73 -52.50
N PHE A 341 -29.79 18.10 -52.32
CA PHE A 341 -28.81 17.83 -53.38
C PHE A 341 -27.84 16.72 -52.96
N VAL A 342 -27.60 15.75 -53.85
CA VAL A 342 -26.65 14.63 -53.78
C VAL A 342 -25.94 14.56 -55.15
N PRO A 343 -24.73 13.99 -55.32
CA PRO A 343 -23.41 14.20 -54.71
C PRO A 343 -22.35 14.64 -55.76
N GLU A 344 -21.06 14.81 -55.39
CA GLU A 344 -19.86 14.23 -56.06
C GLU A 344 -18.53 15.06 -55.91
N LYS A 345 -17.50 14.34 -55.40
CA LYS A 345 -16.02 14.42 -55.54
C LYS A 345 -15.18 15.71 -55.32
N ALA A 346 -14.32 15.57 -54.30
CA ALA A 346 -12.85 15.65 -54.32
C ALA A 346 -12.14 17.03 -54.33
N LYS A 347 -11.45 17.39 -53.23
CA LYS A 347 -9.99 17.24 -53.01
C LYS A 347 -9.46 18.11 -51.84
N THR A 348 -8.65 17.45 -51.00
CA THR A 348 -7.44 17.91 -50.27
C THR A 348 -7.49 18.86 -49.07
N LYS A 349 -6.78 18.35 -48.04
CA LYS A 349 -5.88 18.98 -47.04
C LYS A 349 -6.52 19.80 -45.92
N TYR A 350 -6.48 19.28 -44.69
CA TYR A 350 -6.05 20.05 -43.52
C TYR A 350 -5.29 19.18 -42.51
N ALA A 351 -4.21 19.76 -42.02
CA ALA A 351 -3.41 19.31 -40.90
C ALA A 351 -3.98 19.89 -39.60
N VAL A 352 -4.03 19.03 -38.57
CA VAL A 352 -3.49 19.21 -37.21
C VAL A 352 -4.18 20.19 -36.23
N ASN A 353 -4.54 19.60 -35.07
CA ASN A 353 -4.86 20.11 -33.73
C ASN A 353 -6.24 20.78 -33.52
N SER A 354 -7.03 20.48 -32.47
CA SER A 354 -6.79 19.76 -31.21
C SER A 354 -8.14 19.42 -30.53
N ALA A 355 -8.20 18.26 -29.86
CA ALA A 355 -9.22 17.89 -28.87
C ALA A 355 -8.52 17.38 -27.60
N PRO A 356 -8.95 17.75 -26.38
CA PRO A 356 -8.50 17.15 -25.12
C PRO A 356 -9.41 15.99 -24.65
N PRO A 357 -8.96 15.16 -23.69
CA PRO A 357 -8.92 13.71 -23.87
C PRO A 357 -10.00 12.92 -23.11
N ALA A 358 -10.25 11.72 -23.62
CA ALA A 358 -10.90 10.61 -22.94
C ALA A 358 -9.94 9.95 -21.93
N TYR A 359 -10.51 9.45 -20.85
CA TYR A 359 -9.87 8.61 -19.85
C TYR A 359 -9.83 7.17 -20.37
N GLU A 360 -8.65 6.56 -20.42
CA GLU A 360 -8.47 5.13 -20.64
C GLU A 360 -7.45 4.63 -19.61
N GLU A 361 -7.90 3.72 -18.74
CA GLU A 361 -7.05 2.99 -17.79
C GLU A 361 -6.30 1.88 -18.54
N THR A 362 -4.98 1.99 -18.61
CA THR A 362 -4.12 0.92 -19.12
C THR A 362 -3.74 -0.05 -18.01
N MET A 363 -4.07 -1.33 -18.21
CA MET A 363 -3.43 -2.46 -17.56
C MET A 363 -1.96 -2.53 -18.02
N GLN A 364 -1.01 -2.33 -17.11
CA GLN A 364 0.40 -2.57 -17.37
C GLN A 364 0.73 -4.03 -17.05
N ASN A 365 0.89 -4.82 -18.11
CA ASN A 365 1.59 -6.11 -18.10
C ASN A 365 3.09 -5.86 -17.84
N GLU A 366 3.61 -6.24 -16.68
CA GLU A 366 5.06 -6.38 -16.49
C GLU A 366 5.50 -7.75 -17.03
N LYS A 367 5.97 -7.75 -18.28
CA LYS A 367 6.80 -8.83 -18.82
C LYS A 367 8.23 -8.65 -18.33
N ASN A 368 8.74 -9.71 -17.71
CA ASN A 368 10.16 -10.01 -17.51
C ASN A 368 11.02 -9.61 -18.71
N SER A 369 12.09 -8.84 -18.47
CA SER A 369 13.30 -8.90 -19.30
C SER A 369 14.55 -8.82 -18.43
N ASN A 370 15.08 -10.01 -18.09
CA ASN A 370 16.49 -10.19 -17.76
C ASN A 370 17.32 -9.92 -19.01
N ILE A 371 18.12 -8.86 -19.05
CA ILE A 371 19.33 -8.80 -19.88
C ILE A 371 20.39 -7.99 -19.12
N TYR A 372 21.53 -8.63 -18.88
CA TYR A 372 22.78 -8.04 -18.40
C TYR A 372 23.35 -7.05 -19.43
N ASP A 373 23.94 -5.95 -18.98
CA ASP A 373 25.06 -5.32 -19.70
C ASP A 373 26.18 -5.01 -18.70
N GLU A 374 27.10 -5.97 -18.57
CA GLU A 374 28.46 -5.69 -18.15
C GLU A 374 29.12 -4.88 -19.27
N ARG A 375 29.26 -3.56 -19.08
CA ARG A 375 30.29 -2.71 -19.69
C ARG A 375 30.04 -1.26 -19.29
N MET A 376 30.78 -0.77 -18.28
CA MET A 376 31.35 0.59 -18.22
C MET A 376 32.24 0.70 -16.97
N PHE A 377 33.40 0.04 -17.02
CA PHE A 377 34.57 0.44 -16.25
C PHE A 377 35.74 0.59 -17.24
N ASN A 378 35.97 1.83 -17.68
CA ASN A 378 37.30 2.38 -17.98
C ASN A 378 37.17 3.79 -18.57
N HIS A 379 37.47 4.81 -17.76
CA HIS A 379 38.54 5.80 -18.04
C HIS A 379 38.56 6.89 -16.97
N GLY A 380 39.76 7.18 -16.47
CA GLY A 380 40.04 8.18 -15.45
C GLY A 380 41.44 8.01 -14.90
N GLN A 381 42.41 8.05 -15.80
CA GLN A 381 43.85 7.90 -15.59
C GLN A 381 44.41 9.14 -14.89
N PHE A 382 45.09 8.96 -13.75
CA PHE A 382 46.00 9.95 -13.18
C PHE A 382 47.40 9.76 -13.80
N ASP A 383 47.97 10.84 -14.30
CA ASP A 383 49.34 10.92 -14.83
C ASP A 383 50.38 10.75 -13.72
N THR A 384 51.45 9.99 -13.97
CA THR A 384 52.85 10.33 -13.59
C THR A 384 53.88 9.33 -14.17
N VAL A 385 54.71 9.84 -15.08
CA VAL A 385 56.18 9.65 -15.26
C VAL A 385 56.81 8.23 -15.30
N GLY A 386 57.22 7.82 -16.52
CA GLY A 386 58.63 7.48 -16.86
C GLY A 386 59.19 6.07 -16.59
N GLY A 387 59.53 5.32 -17.66
CA GLY A 387 60.44 4.17 -17.61
C GLY A 387 60.33 3.21 -18.81
N ILE A 388 61.46 2.77 -19.37
CA ILE A 388 61.65 2.13 -20.70
C ILE A 388 61.89 0.61 -20.58
N LEU A 389 61.12 -0.21 -21.35
CA LEU A 389 61.35 -1.55 -22.02
C LEU A 389 62.11 -2.74 -21.32
N PRO A 390 62.09 -3.99 -21.84
CA PRO A 390 60.96 -4.92 -22.14
C PRO A 390 61.23 -6.42 -21.74
N ASN A 391 60.24 -7.30 -22.04
CA ASN A 391 60.28 -8.79 -22.17
C ASN A 391 60.22 -9.66 -20.89
N ASP A 392 59.17 -10.50 -20.72
CA ASP A 392 59.12 -11.91 -21.17
C ASP A 392 57.92 -12.72 -20.59
N VAL A 393 57.37 -13.58 -21.46
CA VAL A 393 56.80 -14.94 -21.26
C VAL A 393 55.92 -15.29 -20.04
N GLY A 394 54.68 -15.74 -20.34
CA GLY A 394 54.22 -17.05 -19.85
C GLY A 394 53.03 -17.12 -18.87
N SER A 395 52.03 -17.92 -19.29
CA SER A 395 51.24 -18.85 -18.45
C SER A 395 49.91 -18.36 -17.82
N ARG A 396 48.82 -18.89 -18.39
CA ARG A 396 47.48 -19.02 -17.79
C ARG A 396 47.46 -20.13 -16.72
N PRO A 397 46.52 -20.09 -15.75
CA PRO A 397 45.96 -21.31 -15.19
C PRO A 397 44.44 -21.44 -15.37
N ASN A 398 44.00 -22.69 -15.23
CA ASN A 398 42.73 -23.27 -15.66
C ASN A 398 41.56 -23.05 -14.70
N TYR A 399 40.36 -23.02 -15.27
CA TYR A 399 39.06 -23.23 -14.61
C TYR A 399 38.92 -24.69 -14.17
N ILE A 400 38.39 -24.91 -12.95
CA ILE A 400 37.95 -26.23 -12.45
C ILE A 400 36.43 -26.18 -12.30
N GLU A 401 35.72 -26.97 -13.11
CA GLU A 401 34.29 -27.27 -12.95
C GLU A 401 34.10 -28.44 -11.98
N ALA A 402 33.25 -28.27 -10.97
CA ALA A 402 32.82 -29.33 -10.06
C ALA A 402 31.54 -30.01 -10.56
N ARG A 403 31.55 -31.35 -10.64
CA ARG A 403 30.41 -32.21 -10.99
C ARG A 403 29.46 -32.44 -9.80
N PRO A 404 28.16 -32.70 -10.03
CA PRO A 404 27.20 -32.98 -8.97
C PRO A 404 27.28 -34.43 -8.45
N LEU A 405 27.03 -34.60 -7.16
CA LEU A 405 27.03 -35.85 -6.41
C LEU A 405 25.77 -36.70 -6.70
N LYS A 406 25.99 -38.00 -6.91
CA LYS A 406 24.95 -39.04 -6.98
C LYS A 406 24.42 -39.37 -5.58
N VAL A 407 23.09 -39.43 -5.46
CA VAL A 407 22.38 -40.04 -4.32
C VAL A 407 22.53 -41.56 -4.40
N GLN A 408 22.89 -42.21 -3.28
CA GLN A 408 22.81 -43.66 -3.12
C GLN A 408 21.79 -44.04 -2.04
N ARG A 409 20.91 -44.95 -2.48
CA ARG A 409 19.98 -45.87 -1.81
C ARG A 409 18.75 -45.29 -1.14
#